data_AF-A0A165QNR1-F1
#
_entry.id   AF-A0A165QNR1-F1
#
_cell.length_a   1.000
_cell.length_b   1.000
_cell.length_c   1.000
_cell.angle_alpha   90.00
_cell.angle_beta   90.00
_cell.angle_gamma   90.00
#
_symmetry.space_group_name_H-M   'P 1'
#
loop_
_entity.id
_entity.type
_entity.pdbx_description
1 polymer ?
#
loop_
_entity_poly.entity_id
_entity_poly.type
_entity_poly.pdbx_seq_one_letter_code
_entity_poly.pdbx_strand_id
1 'polypeptide(L)'
;MDDWNAFQRDLVVCRSDSYGGRVNSGVNIQSRNAFMIPDVRSAFDVTIHLPAGTPSSPVQLQSIFAHIQDFEVSIDDLQDRVTFNYFSLNSMNMPVHAGSLVARRALYIHSSNAPISGSFKAIGITLDAANGEITANASVASERDVHLRRTFLRPSVRLSSTNRAIAANVSLDGQATVGGNVQVEARTTNAPIDLAIAAPETARMAVSTHNQFAPTRVALPDTYVGDFALYTMRGWQQPVVHFDREHDGRGRAMRVSSFSDHRVSGDVRGPGSPPPTRFDFRNRVSMSAQNGDLDLYL
;
A
#
# COMPACT_ATOMS: atom_id res chain seq x y z
N MET A 1 -27.30 -20.78 15.91
CA MET A 1 -26.62 -21.81 15.11
C MET A 1 -27.23 -21.66 13.74
N ASP A 2 -26.57 -20.89 12.89
CA ASP A 2 -27.14 -20.53 11.59
C ASP A 2 -27.11 -21.78 10.71
N ASP A 3 -28.27 -22.20 10.24
CA ASP A 3 -28.40 -23.38 9.38
C ASP A 3 -27.95 -23.02 7.96
N TRP A 4 -26.64 -23.04 7.74
CA TRP A 4 -26.00 -22.78 6.44
C TRP A 4 -26.48 -23.73 5.34
N ASN A 5 -27.15 -24.84 5.68
CA ASN A 5 -27.69 -25.77 4.70
C ASN A 5 -29.09 -25.36 4.18
N ALA A 6 -29.70 -24.32 4.75
CA ALA A 6 -31.02 -23.81 4.35
C ALA A 6 -30.98 -22.78 3.20
N PHE A 7 -29.79 -22.42 2.70
CA PHE A 7 -29.66 -21.47 1.59
C PHE A 7 -30.20 -22.07 0.28
N GLN A 8 -31.27 -21.49 -0.26
CA GLN A 8 -31.83 -21.86 -1.57
C GLN A 8 -31.37 -20.91 -2.68
N ARG A 9 -30.69 -21.51 -3.68
CA ARG A 9 -30.41 -21.11 -5.07
C ARG A 9 -30.01 -19.67 -5.40
N ASP A 10 -28.76 -19.55 -5.86
CA ASP A 10 -28.18 -18.55 -6.79
C ASP A 10 -29.21 -17.69 -7.52
N LEU A 11 -29.47 -16.49 -6.99
CA LEU A 11 -30.16 -15.45 -7.73
C LEU A 11 -29.13 -14.67 -8.53
N VAL A 12 -29.12 -14.83 -9.85
CA VAL A 12 -28.36 -13.92 -10.74
C VAL A 12 -29.05 -12.56 -10.73
N VAL A 13 -28.56 -11.65 -9.89
CA VAL A 13 -29.15 -10.31 -9.71
C VAL A 13 -28.93 -9.44 -10.95
N CYS A 14 -27.75 -9.53 -11.57
CA CYS A 14 -27.36 -8.70 -12.71
C CYS A 14 -26.40 -9.47 -13.64
N ARG A 15 -26.55 -9.27 -14.95
CA ARG A 15 -25.58 -9.68 -15.96
C ARG A 15 -25.27 -8.48 -16.85
N SER A 16 -24.01 -8.08 -16.89
CA SER A 16 -23.52 -7.12 -17.89
C SER A 16 -23.05 -7.91 -19.10
N ASP A 17 -23.44 -7.55 -20.33
CA ASP A 17 -22.86 -8.23 -21.49
C ASP A 17 -21.37 -7.89 -21.63
N SER A 18 -20.66 -8.76 -22.35
CA SER A 18 -19.25 -8.62 -22.69
C SER A 18 -19.05 -7.45 -23.65
N TYR A 19 -18.98 -6.23 -23.12
CA TYR A 19 -18.87 -5.02 -23.95
C TYR A 19 -17.43 -4.59 -24.17
N GLY A 20 -17.07 -4.43 -25.45
CA GLY A 20 -15.87 -3.75 -25.88
C GLY A 20 -15.85 -2.29 -25.46
N GLY A 21 -15.05 -2.00 -24.42
CA GLY A 21 -14.42 -0.71 -24.17
C GLY A 21 -15.28 0.41 -23.57
N ARG A 22 -14.94 0.80 -22.32
CA ARG A 22 -15.24 2.08 -21.61
C ARG A 22 -16.37 2.10 -20.57
N VAL A 23 -17.02 0.99 -20.24
CA VAL A 23 -18.05 1.01 -19.18
C VAL A 23 -17.39 0.86 -17.82
N ASN A 24 -17.75 1.73 -16.86
CA ASN A 24 -17.43 1.55 -15.45
C ASN A 24 -18.50 0.65 -14.82
N SER A 25 -18.08 -0.35 -14.05
CA SER A 25 -18.99 -1.24 -13.32
C SER A 25 -18.94 -0.91 -11.85
N GLY A 26 -20.10 -0.98 -11.20
CA GLY A 26 -20.23 -0.68 -9.78
C GLY A 26 -21.06 -1.72 -9.07
N VAL A 27 -20.68 -2.06 -7.84
CA VAL A 27 -21.48 -2.89 -6.94
C VAL A 27 -21.72 -2.09 -5.67
N ASN A 28 -22.98 -1.90 -5.31
CA ASN A 28 -23.37 -1.22 -4.08
C ASN A 28 -24.26 -2.15 -3.29
N ILE A 29 -23.75 -2.64 -2.16
CA ILE A 29 -24.47 -3.52 -1.24
C ILE A 29 -24.55 -2.79 0.10
N GLN A 30 -25.76 -2.38 0.44
CA GLN A 30 -26.05 -1.64 1.66
C GLN A 30 -27.25 -2.27 2.37
N SER A 31 -27.11 -2.50 3.67
CA SER A 31 -28.25 -2.76 4.53
C SER A 31 -28.98 -1.44 4.79
N ARG A 32 -30.23 -1.30 4.34
CA ARG A 32 -31.04 -0.12 4.64
C ARG A 32 -31.53 -0.19 6.08
N ASN A 33 -31.17 0.81 6.88
CA ASN A 33 -31.67 1.14 8.23
C ASN A 33 -31.26 0.19 9.38
N ALA A 34 -30.24 0.61 10.14
CA ALA A 34 -29.88 0.04 11.44
C ALA A 34 -30.87 0.36 12.59
N PHE A 35 -31.96 1.08 12.32
CA PHE A 35 -32.90 1.57 13.35
C PHE A 35 -34.16 0.72 13.54
N MET A 36 -34.40 -0.25 12.66
CA MET A 36 -35.40 -1.29 12.91
C MET A 36 -34.65 -2.61 12.89
N ILE A 37 -34.56 -3.28 14.04
CA ILE A 37 -34.06 -4.65 14.12
C ILE A 37 -35.22 -5.52 13.59
N PRO A 38 -35.17 -6.03 12.34
CA PRO A 38 -36.13 -7.06 11.98
C PRO A 38 -35.92 -8.26 12.92
N ASP A 39 -37.00 -8.84 13.43
CA ASP A 39 -36.96 -10.09 14.21
C ASP A 39 -36.39 -11.28 13.40
N VAL A 40 -36.09 -11.06 12.12
CA VAL A 40 -35.54 -12.05 11.19
C VAL A 40 -34.14 -11.62 10.75
N ARG A 41 -33.14 -12.42 11.11
CA ARG A 41 -31.79 -12.30 10.55
C ARG A 41 -31.79 -12.87 9.14
N SER A 42 -31.38 -12.06 8.18
CA SER A 42 -31.09 -12.52 6.81
C SER A 42 -29.58 -12.57 6.64
N ALA A 43 -29.08 -13.67 6.11
CA ALA A 43 -27.70 -13.79 5.64
C ALA A 43 -27.76 -14.09 4.14
N PHE A 44 -26.76 -13.62 3.39
CA PHE A 44 -26.60 -13.94 1.98
C PHE A 44 -25.13 -13.79 1.60
N ASP A 45 -24.69 -14.66 0.69
CA ASP A 45 -23.39 -14.58 0.04
C ASP A 45 -23.59 -13.95 -1.35
N VAL A 46 -22.67 -13.06 -1.74
CA VAL A 46 -22.68 -12.43 -3.05
C VAL A 46 -21.37 -12.75 -3.75
N THR A 47 -21.43 -13.68 -4.69
CA THR A 47 -20.30 -13.98 -5.57
C THR A 47 -20.37 -13.13 -6.84
N ILE A 48 -19.29 -12.39 -7.13
CA ILE A 48 -19.16 -11.61 -8.36
C ILE A 48 -18.19 -12.34 -9.29
N HIS A 49 -18.71 -12.88 -10.38
CA HIS A 49 -17.87 -13.50 -11.42
C HIS A 49 -17.37 -12.45 -12.41
N LEU A 50 -16.05 -12.32 -12.53
CA LEU A 50 -15.40 -11.49 -13.53
C LEU A 50 -14.98 -12.33 -14.74
N PRO A 51 -14.98 -11.74 -15.96
CA PRO A 51 -14.38 -12.40 -17.10
C PRO A 51 -12.88 -12.62 -16.83
N ALA A 52 -12.41 -13.85 -16.99
CA ALA A 52 -11.01 -14.22 -16.73
C ALA A 52 -10.25 -14.46 -18.05
N GLY A 53 -9.06 -13.88 -18.16
CA GLY A 53 -8.14 -14.11 -19.27
C GLY A 53 -7.21 -15.31 -19.04
N THR A 54 -6.22 -15.44 -19.92
CA THR A 54 -5.07 -16.33 -19.71
C THR A 54 -3.93 -15.55 -19.07
N PRO A 55 -2.96 -16.23 -18.41
CA PRO A 55 -1.78 -15.56 -17.85
C PRO A 55 -0.98 -14.71 -18.85
N SER A 56 -0.97 -15.11 -20.12
CA SER A 56 -0.32 -14.36 -21.20
C SER A 56 -1.17 -13.23 -21.78
N SER A 57 -2.47 -13.20 -21.48
CA SER A 57 -3.44 -12.24 -22.02
C SER A 57 -4.57 -12.02 -21.00
N PRO A 58 -4.27 -11.36 -19.85
CA PRO A 58 -5.28 -11.07 -18.85
C PRO A 58 -6.35 -10.13 -19.42
N VAL A 59 -7.59 -10.27 -18.94
CA VAL A 59 -8.70 -9.41 -19.35
C VAL A 59 -8.50 -8.02 -18.75
N GLN A 60 -8.50 -6.99 -19.59
CA GLN A 60 -8.44 -5.61 -19.14
C GLN A 60 -9.83 -5.07 -18.85
N LEU A 61 -10.12 -4.79 -17.59
CA LEU A 61 -11.34 -4.12 -17.14
C LEU A 61 -11.05 -2.63 -16.92
N GLN A 62 -12.05 -1.78 -17.14
CA GLN A 62 -11.86 -0.34 -16.92
C GLN A 62 -11.85 0.00 -15.44
N SER A 63 -13.02 0.26 -14.86
CA SER A 63 -13.07 0.63 -13.46
C SER A 63 -14.11 -0.21 -12.73
N ILE A 64 -13.73 -0.75 -11.58
CA ILE A 64 -14.67 -1.32 -10.62
C ILE A 64 -14.71 -0.43 -9.38
N PHE A 65 -15.93 -0.07 -8.99
CA PHE A 65 -16.23 0.65 -7.76
C PHE A 65 -17.15 -0.20 -6.90
N ALA A 66 -16.76 -0.47 -5.67
CA ALA A 66 -17.57 -1.21 -4.73
C ALA A 66 -17.80 -0.40 -3.45
N HIS A 67 -19.03 -0.39 -2.96
CA HIS A 67 -19.36 0.07 -1.62
C HIS A 67 -20.11 -1.05 -0.93
N ILE A 68 -19.48 -1.64 0.09
CA ILE A 68 -19.94 -2.86 0.72
C ILE A 68 -19.88 -2.65 2.24
N GLN A 69 -21.02 -2.57 2.89
CA GLN A 69 -21.10 -2.37 4.34
C GLN A 69 -21.50 -3.67 5.04
N ASP A 70 -20.80 -4.03 6.11
CA ASP A 70 -21.10 -5.22 6.93
C ASP A 70 -20.94 -6.58 6.22
N PHE A 71 -20.16 -6.66 5.14
CA PHE A 71 -19.76 -7.93 4.52
C PHE A 71 -18.25 -8.09 4.55
N GLU A 72 -17.83 -9.31 4.86
CA GLU A 72 -16.47 -9.74 4.56
C GLU A 72 -16.29 -9.76 3.04
N VAL A 73 -15.20 -9.15 2.56
CA VAL A 73 -14.89 -9.08 1.14
C VAL A 73 -13.67 -9.95 0.88
N SER A 74 -13.88 -11.08 0.21
CA SER A 74 -12.81 -11.92 -0.30
C SER A 74 -12.63 -11.69 -1.80
N ILE A 75 -11.42 -11.33 -2.21
CA ILE A 75 -11.01 -11.17 -3.60
C ILE A 75 -9.97 -12.26 -3.88
N ASP A 76 -10.24 -13.10 -4.87
CA ASP A 76 -9.34 -14.17 -5.28
C ASP A 76 -8.00 -13.62 -5.83
N ASP A 77 -7.09 -14.52 -6.19
CA ASP A 77 -5.89 -14.16 -6.96
C ASP A 77 -6.26 -13.83 -8.41
N LEU A 78 -6.24 -12.53 -8.73
CA LEU A 78 -6.58 -12.00 -10.04
C LEU A 78 -5.36 -11.62 -10.89
N GLN A 79 -4.13 -11.75 -10.38
CA GLN A 79 -2.94 -11.10 -10.92
C GLN A 79 -2.67 -11.39 -12.41
N ASP A 80 -2.90 -12.63 -12.81
CA ASP A 80 -2.63 -13.11 -14.17
C ASP A 80 -3.91 -13.31 -14.98
N ARG A 81 -5.06 -12.87 -14.46
CA ARG A 81 -6.37 -13.14 -15.06
C ARG A 81 -7.10 -11.87 -15.43
N VAL A 82 -7.01 -10.85 -14.59
CA VAL A 82 -7.75 -9.60 -14.71
C VAL A 82 -6.84 -8.44 -14.33
N THR A 83 -6.85 -7.40 -15.16
CA THR A 83 -6.17 -6.14 -14.85
C THR A 83 -7.18 -5.02 -14.91
N PHE A 84 -7.33 -4.29 -13.81
CA PHE A 84 -8.21 -3.11 -13.77
C PHE A 84 -7.46 -1.89 -14.31
N ASN A 85 -8.14 -0.90 -14.88
CA ASN A 85 -7.55 0.43 -15.04
C ASN A 85 -7.57 1.15 -13.69
N TYR A 86 -8.73 1.10 -13.01
CA TYR A 86 -8.96 1.63 -11.67
C TYR A 86 -9.73 0.62 -10.81
N PHE A 87 -9.34 0.48 -9.55
CA PHE A 87 -10.08 -0.30 -8.58
C PHE A 87 -10.35 0.54 -7.33
N SER A 88 -11.60 0.55 -6.86
CA SER A 88 -11.99 1.25 -5.65
C SER A 88 -12.97 0.41 -4.84
N LEU A 89 -12.65 0.18 -3.57
CA LEU A 89 -13.52 -0.52 -2.62
C LEU A 89 -13.65 0.31 -1.35
N ASN A 90 -14.88 0.58 -0.94
CA ASN A 90 -15.19 1.14 0.37
C ASN A 90 -15.90 0.07 1.18
N SER A 91 -15.29 -0.33 2.29
CA SER A 91 -15.87 -1.21 3.30
C SER A 91 -15.95 -0.52 4.67
N MET A 92 -16.62 -1.15 5.63
CA MET A 92 -16.79 -0.56 6.96
C MET A 92 -16.38 -1.50 8.08
N ASN A 93 -17.17 -2.53 8.37
CA ASN A 93 -17.06 -3.27 9.65
C ASN A 93 -16.51 -4.68 9.53
N MET A 94 -16.31 -5.19 8.31
CA MET A 94 -15.85 -6.55 8.06
C MET A 94 -14.58 -6.58 7.20
N PRO A 95 -13.72 -7.60 7.38
CA PRO A 95 -12.41 -7.65 6.74
C PRO A 95 -12.43 -7.59 5.21
N VAL A 96 -11.33 -7.10 4.64
CA VAL A 96 -11.02 -7.22 3.21
C VAL A 96 -9.78 -8.11 3.06
N HIS A 97 -9.95 -9.22 2.36
CA HIS A 97 -8.90 -10.16 2.00
C HIS A 97 -8.73 -10.17 0.49
N ALA A 98 -7.54 -9.83 -0.01
CA ALA A 98 -7.22 -9.86 -1.43
C ALA A 98 -6.05 -10.81 -1.69
N GLY A 99 -6.28 -11.92 -2.38
CA GLY A 99 -5.21 -12.84 -2.80
C GLY A 99 -4.14 -12.10 -3.61
N SER A 100 -4.54 -11.55 -4.76
CA SER A 100 -3.73 -10.59 -5.50
C SER A 100 -4.62 -9.73 -6.42
N LEU A 101 -4.36 -8.43 -6.44
CA LEU A 101 -5.16 -7.46 -7.17
C LEU A 101 -4.26 -6.51 -7.98
N VAL A 102 -4.51 -6.42 -9.29
CA VAL A 102 -3.70 -5.61 -10.21
C VAL A 102 -4.53 -4.51 -10.85
N ALA A 103 -4.10 -3.26 -10.71
CA ALA A 103 -4.65 -2.12 -11.42
C ALA A 103 -3.54 -1.36 -12.18
N ARG A 104 -3.79 -0.95 -13.43
CA ARG A 104 -2.82 -0.22 -14.26
C ARG A 104 -2.53 1.17 -13.71
N ARG A 105 -3.53 1.87 -13.19
CA ARG A 105 -3.37 3.27 -12.73
C ARG A 105 -3.47 3.41 -11.23
N ALA A 106 -4.61 3.09 -10.64
CA ALA A 106 -4.80 3.30 -9.23
C ALA A 106 -5.68 2.23 -8.58
N LEU A 107 -5.33 1.93 -7.33
CA LEU A 107 -6.02 1.02 -6.44
C LEU A 107 -6.28 1.76 -5.14
N TYR A 108 -7.56 1.81 -4.74
CA TYR A 108 -8.01 2.46 -3.52
C TYR A 108 -8.87 1.47 -2.72
N ILE A 109 -8.46 1.17 -1.49
CA ILE A 109 -9.29 0.40 -0.56
C ILE A 109 -9.38 1.19 0.73
N HIS A 110 -10.60 1.48 1.15
CA HIS A 110 -10.90 2.12 2.40
C HIS A 110 -11.75 1.21 3.27
N SER A 111 -11.39 1.08 4.55
CA SER A 111 -12.19 0.44 5.58
C SER A 111 -12.26 1.31 6.83
N SER A 112 -13.43 1.42 7.46
CA SER A 112 -13.55 2.20 8.70
C SER A 112 -13.03 1.42 9.92
N ASN A 113 -13.41 0.15 10.05
CA ASN A 113 -13.26 -0.61 11.29
C ASN A 113 -12.62 -1.98 11.13
N ALA A 114 -12.29 -2.39 9.91
CA ALA A 114 -11.87 -3.74 9.63
C ALA A 114 -10.50 -3.81 8.94
N PRO A 115 -9.77 -4.92 9.10
CA PRO A 115 -8.45 -5.07 8.51
C PRO A 115 -8.51 -5.16 6.99
N ILE A 116 -7.43 -4.69 6.35
CA ILE A 116 -7.17 -4.85 4.92
C ILE A 116 -5.92 -5.72 4.80
N SER A 117 -6.03 -6.83 4.09
CA SER A 117 -4.89 -7.72 3.85
C SER A 117 -4.81 -8.16 2.39
N GLY A 118 -3.59 -8.30 1.87
CA GLY A 118 -3.42 -8.87 0.53
C GLY A 118 -2.18 -8.44 -0.25
N SER A 119 -2.18 -8.81 -1.53
CA SER A 119 -1.16 -8.40 -2.51
C SER A 119 -1.76 -7.42 -3.52
N PHE A 120 -1.10 -6.28 -3.72
CA PHE A 120 -1.62 -5.17 -4.52
C PHE A 120 -0.57 -4.69 -5.51
N LYS A 121 -0.94 -4.55 -6.78
CA LYS A 121 -0.05 -4.03 -7.82
C LYS A 121 -0.68 -2.89 -8.59
N ALA A 122 -0.10 -1.69 -8.51
CA ALA A 122 -0.53 -0.54 -9.31
C ALA A 122 0.53 0.57 -9.38
N ILE A 123 0.34 1.56 -10.27
CA ILE A 123 1.12 2.80 -10.22
C ILE A 123 0.83 3.55 -8.92
N GLY A 124 -0.44 3.70 -8.56
CA GLY A 124 -0.89 4.32 -7.31
C GLY A 124 -1.65 3.33 -6.43
N ILE A 125 -1.17 3.08 -5.22
CA ILE A 125 -1.83 2.23 -4.22
C ILE A 125 -2.19 3.11 -3.02
N THR A 126 -3.44 3.05 -2.57
CA THR A 126 -3.90 3.71 -1.35
C THR A 126 -4.75 2.74 -0.54
N LEU A 127 -4.27 2.38 0.64
CA LEU A 127 -4.97 1.55 1.62
C LEU A 127 -5.19 2.38 2.87
N ASP A 128 -6.44 2.51 3.29
CA ASP A 128 -6.83 3.33 4.44
C ASP A 128 -7.77 2.53 5.35
N ALA A 129 -7.34 2.25 6.57
CA ALA A 129 -8.08 1.44 7.54
C ALA A 129 -8.10 2.12 8.91
N ALA A 130 -9.11 2.93 9.21
CA ALA A 130 -9.08 3.80 10.39
C ALA A 130 -8.89 3.02 11.72
N ASN A 131 -9.68 1.97 11.95
CA ASN A 131 -9.55 1.10 13.13
C ASN A 131 -9.16 -0.35 12.78
N GLY A 132 -8.69 -0.58 11.55
CA GLY A 132 -8.28 -1.88 11.04
C GLY A 132 -6.79 -1.96 10.75
N GLU A 133 -6.21 -3.14 10.94
CA GLU A 133 -4.81 -3.41 10.57
C GLU A 133 -4.64 -3.43 9.05
N ILE A 134 -3.48 -2.98 8.57
CA ILE A 134 -3.09 -3.12 7.17
C ILE A 134 -1.93 -4.11 7.07
N THR A 135 -2.14 -5.22 6.36
CA THR A 135 -1.09 -6.21 6.05
C THR A 135 -0.95 -6.34 4.53
N ALA A 136 0.06 -5.71 3.94
CA ALA A 136 0.10 -5.54 2.48
C ALA A 136 1.43 -5.94 1.85
N ASN A 137 1.36 -6.67 0.73
CA ASN A 137 2.45 -6.78 -0.24
C ASN A 137 2.14 -5.85 -1.41
N ALA A 138 2.76 -4.67 -1.45
CA ALA A 138 2.50 -3.66 -2.46
C ALA A 138 3.61 -3.63 -3.52
N SER A 139 3.28 -3.87 -4.78
CA SER A 139 4.20 -3.76 -5.92
C SER A 139 3.86 -2.53 -6.75
N VAL A 140 4.82 -1.63 -6.91
CA VAL A 140 4.66 -0.45 -7.76
C VAL A 140 5.29 -0.72 -9.11
N ALA A 141 4.46 -0.88 -10.13
CA ALA A 141 4.89 -1.01 -11.51
C ALA A 141 4.67 0.31 -12.25
N SER A 142 5.72 0.83 -12.88
CA SER A 142 5.56 1.85 -13.91
C SER A 142 5.46 1.15 -15.26
N GLU A 143 4.27 1.11 -15.85
CA GLU A 143 4.17 0.80 -17.26
C GLU A 143 4.64 2.03 -18.05
N ARG A 144 5.60 1.81 -18.96
CA ARG A 144 5.92 2.74 -20.04
C ARG A 144 4.79 2.72 -21.07
N ASP A 145 3.58 3.11 -20.66
CA ASP A 145 2.49 3.24 -21.62
C ASP A 145 2.77 4.46 -22.50
N VAL A 146 3.30 4.20 -23.69
CA VAL A 146 3.66 5.19 -24.70
C VAL A 146 2.46 6.06 -25.08
N HIS A 147 1.24 5.61 -24.81
CA HIS A 147 0.00 6.32 -25.11
C HIS A 147 -0.47 7.22 -23.95
N LEU A 148 0.08 7.05 -22.74
CA LEU A 148 -0.22 7.86 -21.55
C LEU A 148 0.75 9.04 -21.34
N ARG A 149 1.37 9.53 -22.41
CA ARG A 149 2.29 10.69 -22.43
C ARG A 149 1.75 11.99 -21.80
N ARG A 150 0.50 12.02 -21.32
CA ARG A 150 -0.16 13.19 -20.74
C ARG A 150 -0.60 13.03 -19.28
N THR A 151 -0.53 11.84 -18.69
CA THR A 151 -0.91 11.65 -17.27
C THR A 151 0.34 11.51 -16.42
N PHE A 152 0.69 12.58 -15.72
CA PHE A 152 1.75 12.67 -14.70
C PHE A 152 1.42 11.88 -13.43
N LEU A 153 0.98 10.63 -13.55
CA LEU A 153 0.78 9.79 -12.38
C LEU A 153 2.15 9.48 -11.80
N ARG A 154 2.39 10.02 -10.61
CA ARG A 154 3.58 9.72 -9.83
C ARG A 154 3.36 8.37 -9.17
N PRO A 155 4.27 7.39 -9.35
CA PRO A 155 4.14 6.12 -8.67
C PRO A 155 4.11 6.35 -7.16
N SER A 156 3.14 5.78 -6.46
CA SER A 156 2.97 6.02 -5.03
C SER A 156 2.29 4.88 -4.29
N VAL A 157 2.73 4.63 -3.06
CA VAL A 157 2.05 3.78 -2.07
C VAL A 157 1.71 4.64 -0.88
N ARG A 158 0.44 4.68 -0.50
CA ARG A 158 -0.05 5.34 0.72
C ARG A 158 -0.77 4.33 1.59
N LEU A 159 -0.29 4.18 2.82
CA LEU A 159 -0.87 3.32 3.85
C LEU A 159 -1.25 4.20 5.04
N SER A 160 -2.49 4.09 5.50
CA SER A 160 -3.03 4.92 6.58
C SER A 160 -3.88 4.08 7.52
N SER A 161 -3.59 4.16 8.81
CA SER A 161 -4.47 3.67 9.87
C SER A 161 -4.50 4.70 10.99
N THR A 162 -5.51 4.70 11.84
CA THR A 162 -5.48 5.54 13.05
C THR A 162 -5.05 4.72 14.25
N ASN A 163 -5.64 3.52 14.41
CA ASN A 163 -5.61 2.79 15.67
C ASN A 163 -5.00 1.38 15.58
N ARG A 164 -4.58 0.92 14.40
CA ARG A 164 -4.03 -0.41 14.21
C ARG A 164 -2.74 -0.40 13.40
N ALA A 165 -2.03 -1.52 13.49
CA ALA A 165 -0.70 -1.66 12.91
C ALA A 165 -0.75 -1.56 11.39
N ILE A 166 0.36 -1.10 10.82
CA ILE A 166 0.65 -1.22 9.39
C ILE A 166 1.87 -2.12 9.28
N ALA A 167 1.73 -3.27 8.65
CA ALA A 167 2.81 -4.18 8.30
C ALA A 167 2.84 -4.34 6.77
N ALA A 168 3.87 -3.84 6.10
CA ALA A 168 3.90 -3.84 4.64
C ALA A 168 5.27 -4.13 4.04
N ASN A 169 5.25 -4.94 2.98
CA ASN A 169 6.38 -5.13 2.07
C ASN A 169 6.09 -4.36 0.78
N VAL A 170 6.94 -3.41 0.43
CA VAL A 170 6.81 -2.60 -0.78
C VAL A 170 7.90 -2.97 -1.76
N SER A 171 7.54 -3.48 -2.93
CA SER A 171 8.49 -3.75 -4.02
C SER A 171 8.36 -2.70 -5.13
N LEU A 172 9.50 -2.19 -5.59
CA LEU A 172 9.59 -1.28 -6.71
C LEU A 172 10.03 -2.06 -7.94
N ASP A 173 9.13 -2.29 -8.90
CA ASP A 173 9.48 -3.06 -10.10
C ASP A 173 10.42 -2.23 -10.99
N GLY A 174 11.52 -2.83 -11.47
CA GLY A 174 12.64 -2.13 -12.14
C GLY A 174 12.35 -1.43 -13.47
N GLN A 175 11.11 -1.47 -13.95
CA GLN A 175 10.63 -0.58 -15.02
C GLN A 175 10.25 0.83 -14.53
N ALA A 176 10.09 1.01 -13.21
CA ALA A 176 9.90 2.31 -12.54
C ALA A 176 11.07 3.31 -12.73
N THR A 177 12.15 2.84 -13.34
CA THR A 177 13.45 3.52 -13.50
C THR A 177 13.47 4.58 -14.60
N VAL A 178 12.38 4.73 -15.38
CA VAL A 178 12.31 5.77 -16.41
C VAL A 178 11.82 7.08 -15.80
N GLY A 179 12.64 7.65 -14.91
CA GLY A 179 12.61 9.05 -14.50
C GLY A 179 11.64 9.45 -13.38
N GLY A 180 10.85 8.52 -12.82
CA GLY A 180 9.93 8.78 -11.71
C GLY A 180 10.55 8.52 -10.34
N ASN A 181 10.33 9.43 -9.38
CA ASN A 181 10.57 9.15 -7.96
C ASN A 181 9.32 8.43 -7.41
N VAL A 182 9.49 7.24 -6.81
CA VAL A 182 8.38 6.52 -6.16
C VAL A 182 8.15 7.08 -4.77
N GLN A 183 6.92 7.49 -4.47
CA GLN A 183 6.57 8.00 -3.14
C GLN A 183 5.95 6.89 -2.29
N VAL A 184 6.60 6.53 -1.18
CA VAL A 184 6.06 5.59 -0.20
C VAL A 184 5.72 6.36 1.06
N GLU A 185 4.46 6.27 1.49
CA GLU A 185 3.93 7.01 2.63
C GLU A 185 3.17 6.05 3.55
N ALA A 186 3.57 5.99 4.82
CA ALA A 186 2.86 5.23 5.85
C ALA A 186 2.55 6.13 7.05
N ARG A 187 1.30 6.15 7.50
CA ARG A 187 0.88 6.99 8.63
C ARG A 187 0.01 6.22 9.62
N THR A 188 0.27 6.46 10.89
CA THR A 188 -0.59 5.99 11.98
C THR A 188 -0.55 6.93 13.18
N THR A 189 -1.48 6.74 14.12
CA THR A 189 -1.57 7.52 15.35
C THR A 189 -1.19 6.68 16.55
N ASN A 190 -1.86 5.53 16.76
CA ASN A 190 -1.81 4.78 18.02
C ASN A 190 -1.22 3.38 17.91
N ALA A 191 -0.59 3.02 16.79
CA ALA A 191 -0.16 1.65 16.52
C ALA A 191 1.14 1.61 15.71
N PRO A 192 1.88 0.49 15.69
CA PRO A 192 3.18 0.45 15.06
C PRO A 192 3.11 0.51 13.52
N ILE A 193 4.18 1.01 12.91
CA ILE A 193 4.47 0.85 11.47
C ILE A 193 5.68 -0.08 11.35
N ASP A 194 5.56 -1.14 10.55
CA ASP A 194 6.66 -1.97 10.08
C ASP A 194 6.64 -2.00 8.54
N LEU A 195 7.64 -1.37 7.92
CA LEU A 195 7.72 -1.18 6.48
C LEU A 195 9.04 -1.72 5.95
N ALA A 196 8.99 -2.72 5.08
CA ALA A 196 10.15 -3.20 4.34
C ALA A 196 10.06 -2.79 2.87
N ILE A 197 11.13 -2.23 2.30
CA ILE A 197 11.16 -1.79 0.91
C ILE A 197 12.22 -2.58 0.14
N ALA A 198 11.81 -3.18 -0.97
CA ALA A 198 12.69 -3.82 -1.95
C ALA A 198 12.72 -2.97 -3.23
N ALA A 199 13.91 -2.60 -3.71
CA ALA A 199 14.05 -1.82 -4.92
C ALA A 199 15.35 -2.16 -5.68
N PRO A 200 15.35 -2.10 -7.02
CA PRO A 200 16.56 -2.22 -7.81
C PRO A 200 17.45 -0.99 -7.63
N GLU A 201 18.74 -1.15 -7.93
CA GLU A 201 19.77 -0.11 -7.73
C GLU A 201 19.49 1.22 -8.42
N THR A 202 18.76 1.18 -9.53
CA THR A 202 18.43 2.35 -10.34
C THR A 202 17.15 3.06 -9.87
N ALA A 203 16.43 2.49 -8.91
CA ALA A 203 15.21 3.09 -8.38
C ALA A 203 15.53 4.32 -7.52
N ARG A 204 14.67 5.33 -7.64
CA ARG A 204 14.67 6.51 -6.77
C ARG A 204 13.37 6.51 -5.98
N MET A 205 13.48 6.71 -4.68
CA MET A 205 12.32 6.67 -3.80
C MET A 205 12.33 7.77 -2.74
N ALA A 206 11.15 8.28 -2.44
CA ALA A 206 10.89 9.14 -1.30
C ALA A 206 10.01 8.37 -0.31
N VAL A 207 10.58 8.03 0.85
CA VAL A 207 9.89 7.31 1.91
C VAL A 207 9.54 8.29 3.02
N SER A 208 8.28 8.33 3.42
CA SER A 208 7.79 9.18 4.50
C SER A 208 6.97 8.37 5.49
N THR A 209 7.37 8.36 6.76
CA THR A 209 6.56 7.79 7.83
C THR A 209 6.17 8.84 8.87
N HIS A 210 4.95 8.70 9.39
CA HIS A 210 4.45 9.53 10.48
C HIS A 210 3.71 8.67 11.49
N ASN A 211 4.12 8.75 12.75
CA ASN A 211 3.47 8.08 13.88
C ASN A 211 3.27 9.08 15.04
N GLN A 212 2.36 8.82 15.96
CA GLN A 212 2.21 9.64 17.16
C GLN A 212 2.56 8.92 18.46
N PHE A 213 2.07 7.70 18.69
CA PHE A 213 2.13 7.06 20.02
C PHE A 213 2.66 5.63 19.97
N ALA A 214 3.33 5.25 18.88
CA ALA A 214 3.81 3.90 18.68
C ALA A 214 5.14 3.88 17.90
N PRO A 215 5.91 2.78 17.99
CA PRO A 215 7.18 2.66 17.30
C PRO A 215 7.00 2.56 15.78
N THR A 216 8.01 3.00 15.04
CA THR A 216 8.05 2.92 13.58
C THR A 216 9.37 2.34 13.11
N ARG A 217 9.29 1.21 12.42
CA ARG A 217 10.40 0.52 11.79
C ARG A 217 10.31 0.65 10.28
N VAL A 218 11.43 1.04 9.66
CA VAL A 218 11.57 1.06 8.21
C VAL A 218 12.86 0.32 7.82
N ALA A 219 12.76 -0.67 6.95
CA ALA A 219 13.89 -1.35 6.34
C ALA A 219 13.99 -0.97 4.86
N LEU A 220 15.14 -0.42 4.47
CA LEU A 220 15.46 -0.06 3.09
C LEU A 220 16.26 -1.19 2.41
N PRO A 221 16.31 -1.21 1.06
CA PRO A 221 17.15 -2.18 0.37
C PRO A 221 18.64 -1.83 0.57
N ASP A 222 19.49 -2.86 0.52
CA ASP A 222 20.96 -2.74 0.51
C ASP A 222 21.48 -1.88 -0.67
N THR A 223 20.63 -1.67 -1.69
CA THR A 223 20.91 -0.81 -2.83
C THR A 223 20.72 0.68 -2.55
N TYR A 224 20.15 1.04 -1.39
CA TYR A 224 19.79 2.43 -1.08
C TYR A 224 21.02 3.34 -0.94
N VAL A 225 20.96 4.48 -1.63
CA VAL A 225 21.95 5.58 -1.62
C VAL A 225 21.19 6.89 -1.63
N GLY A 226 21.09 7.59 -0.49
CA GLY A 226 20.30 8.81 -0.40
C GLY A 226 20.37 9.48 0.97
N ASP A 227 19.55 10.53 1.13
CA ASP A 227 19.46 11.31 2.36
C ASP A 227 18.45 10.67 3.34
N PHE A 228 18.77 10.62 4.63
CA PHE A 228 17.81 10.22 5.67
C PHE A 228 17.67 11.28 6.75
N ALA A 229 16.45 11.40 7.29
CA ALA A 229 16.15 12.26 8.43
C ALA A 229 15.07 11.61 9.31
N LEU A 230 15.43 11.31 10.55
CA LEU A 230 14.54 10.81 11.58
C LEU A 230 14.36 11.90 12.63
N TYR A 231 13.13 12.10 13.09
CA TYR A 231 12.81 13.13 14.07
C TYR A 231 11.69 12.70 15.03
N THR A 232 11.93 12.81 16.33
CA THR A 232 10.93 12.51 17.37
C THR A 232 10.79 13.69 18.34
N MET A 233 9.57 14.16 18.60
CA MET A 233 9.34 15.35 19.44
C MET A 233 9.42 15.06 20.95
N ARG A 234 9.05 13.85 21.35
CA ARG A 234 8.92 13.40 22.76
C ARG A 234 9.10 11.88 22.88
N GLY A 235 9.93 11.32 22.00
CA GLY A 235 10.26 9.90 22.02
C GLY A 235 10.90 9.51 23.34
N TRP A 236 10.63 8.29 23.77
CA TRP A 236 11.24 7.71 24.96
C TRP A 236 12.69 7.32 24.65
N GLN A 237 12.97 7.04 23.38
CA GLN A 237 14.29 6.71 22.87
C GLN A 237 14.71 7.69 21.77
N GLN A 238 16.03 7.84 21.62
CA GLN A 238 16.62 8.55 20.50
C GLN A 238 16.34 7.79 19.20
N PRO A 239 16.12 8.46 18.06
CA PRO A 239 15.99 7.76 16.78
C PRO A 239 17.26 6.95 16.46
N VAL A 240 17.09 5.71 16.01
CA VAL A 240 18.19 4.79 15.73
C VAL A 240 18.29 4.52 14.24
N VAL A 241 19.52 4.57 13.73
CA VAL A 241 19.85 4.18 12.36
C VAL A 241 20.81 3.00 12.41
N HIS A 242 20.34 1.87 11.93
CA HIS A 242 21.08 0.62 11.86
C HIS A 242 21.77 0.54 10.49
N PHE A 243 23.10 0.64 10.50
CA PHE A 243 23.93 0.48 9.30
C PHE A 243 25.15 -0.37 9.67
N ASP A 244 25.21 -1.58 9.12
CA ASP A 244 26.32 -2.51 9.35
C ASP A 244 27.37 -2.36 8.27
N ARG A 245 28.43 -1.62 8.59
CA ARG A 245 29.53 -1.37 7.66
C ARG A 245 30.33 -2.64 7.35
N GLU A 246 30.44 -3.58 8.29
CA GLU A 246 31.26 -4.79 8.12
C GLU A 246 30.59 -5.80 7.19
N HIS A 247 29.25 -5.79 7.17
CA HIS A 247 28.44 -6.66 6.32
C HIS A 247 27.89 -5.97 5.05
N ASP A 248 28.26 -4.72 4.79
CA ASP A 248 27.86 -4.02 3.57
C ASP A 248 28.70 -4.48 2.36
N GLY A 249 28.21 -5.50 1.64
CA GLY A 249 28.87 -6.07 0.46
C GLY A 249 29.05 -5.10 -0.72
N ARG A 250 28.50 -3.87 -0.62
CA ARG A 250 28.52 -2.84 -1.66
C ARG A 250 29.54 -1.73 -1.39
N GLY A 251 30.22 -1.75 -0.24
CA GLY A 251 31.22 -0.73 0.11
C GLY A 251 30.63 0.69 0.25
N ARG A 252 29.36 0.79 0.59
CA ARG A 252 28.66 2.03 0.92
C ARG A 252 29.24 2.63 2.20
N ALA A 253 29.10 3.94 2.34
CA ALA A 253 29.45 4.66 3.54
C ALA A 253 28.27 5.49 4.02
N MET A 254 27.90 5.32 5.29
CA MET A 254 26.96 6.20 5.97
C MET A 254 27.71 7.37 6.61
N ARG A 255 27.18 8.57 6.45
CA ARG A 255 27.65 9.77 7.14
C ARG A 255 26.49 10.41 7.91
N VAL A 256 26.65 10.54 9.22
CA VAL A 256 25.71 11.29 10.07
C VAL A 256 26.09 12.77 10.04
N SER A 257 25.15 13.64 9.68
CA SER A 257 25.35 15.09 9.58
C SER A 257 24.79 15.87 10.77
N SER A 258 23.78 15.32 11.44
CA SER A 258 23.17 15.90 12.64
C SER A 258 22.74 14.78 13.56
N PHE A 259 23.05 14.91 14.85
CA PHE A 259 22.69 13.96 15.89
C PHE A 259 22.32 14.72 17.17
N SER A 260 21.14 14.46 17.70
CA SER A 260 20.66 14.94 18.99
C SER A 260 19.64 13.96 19.56
N ASP A 261 19.19 14.18 20.80
CA ASP A 261 18.21 13.31 21.47
C ASP A 261 16.91 13.10 20.67
N HIS A 262 16.59 14.04 19.80
CA HIS A 262 15.31 14.10 19.09
C HIS A 262 15.47 14.00 17.57
N ARG A 263 16.70 13.92 17.06
CA ARG A 263 16.94 14.00 15.62
C ARG A 263 18.21 13.29 15.21
N VAL A 264 18.10 12.49 14.17
CA VAL A 264 19.24 11.92 13.46
C VAL A 264 19.06 12.18 11.98
N SER A 265 20.06 12.75 11.31
CA SER A 265 20.05 12.90 9.86
C SER A 265 21.43 12.69 9.27
N GLY A 266 21.46 12.26 8.02
CA GLY A 266 22.69 11.96 7.32
C GLY A 266 22.43 11.50 5.90
N ASP A 267 23.43 10.88 5.30
CA ASP A 267 23.38 10.37 3.95
C ASP A 267 24.13 9.03 3.82
N VAL A 268 23.63 8.16 2.95
CA VAL A 268 24.29 6.92 2.51
C VAL A 268 24.86 7.14 1.12
N ARG A 269 26.13 6.79 0.92
CA ARG A 269 26.84 6.96 -0.35
C ARG A 269 27.35 5.67 -0.91
N GLY A 270 27.35 5.56 -2.24
CA GLY A 270 28.09 4.53 -2.94
C GLY A 270 29.61 4.76 -2.89
N PRO A 271 30.40 3.72 -3.15
CA PRO A 271 31.86 3.78 -3.12
C PRO A 271 32.39 4.84 -4.10
N GLY A 272 33.34 5.66 -3.64
CA GLY A 272 33.97 6.72 -4.46
C GLY A 272 33.06 7.91 -4.80
N SER A 273 31.83 7.96 -4.28
CA SER A 273 30.92 9.08 -4.57
C SER A 273 31.45 10.38 -3.93
N PRO A 274 31.58 11.48 -4.69
CA PRO A 274 32.00 12.75 -4.13
C PRO A 274 30.95 13.27 -3.13
N PRO A 275 31.32 14.20 -2.23
CA PRO A 275 30.35 14.89 -1.40
C PRO A 275 29.25 15.51 -2.25
N PRO A 276 27.96 15.31 -1.91
CA PRO A 276 26.87 15.95 -2.61
C PRO A 276 27.01 17.46 -2.43
N THR A 277 26.90 18.18 -3.54
CA THR A 277 26.93 19.65 -3.56
C THR A 277 25.58 20.24 -3.13
N ARG A 278 24.50 19.45 -3.18
CA ARG A 278 23.13 19.81 -2.78
C ARG A 278 22.36 18.58 -2.29
N PHE A 279 21.38 18.79 -1.41
CA PHE A 279 20.42 17.78 -0.97
C PHE A 279 19.60 17.24 -2.15
N ASP A 280 19.49 15.92 -2.29
CA ASP A 280 18.66 15.28 -3.33
C ASP A 280 17.30 14.89 -2.76
N PHE A 281 16.32 15.75 -2.93
CA PHE A 281 14.94 15.49 -2.52
C PHE A 281 14.28 14.29 -3.23
N ARG A 282 14.92 13.74 -4.27
CA ARG A 282 14.36 12.62 -5.05
C ARG A 282 14.73 11.27 -4.48
N ASN A 283 15.72 11.15 -3.61
CA ASN A 283 16.05 9.89 -2.96
C ASN A 283 16.25 10.10 -1.46
N ARG A 284 15.12 10.16 -0.75
CA ARG A 284 15.10 10.60 0.65
C ARG A 284 14.19 9.75 1.50
N VAL A 285 14.64 9.44 2.71
CA VAL A 285 13.81 8.87 3.77
C VAL A 285 13.59 9.90 4.87
N SER A 286 12.32 10.09 5.23
CA SER A 286 11.90 10.98 6.30
C SER A 286 10.99 10.24 7.25
N MET A 287 11.39 10.11 8.51
CA MET A 287 10.59 9.43 9.54
C MET A 287 10.30 10.42 10.65
N SER A 288 9.05 10.44 11.12
CA SER A 288 8.64 11.32 12.21
C SER A 288 7.73 10.60 13.20
N ALA A 289 7.95 10.82 14.49
CA ALA A 289 7.11 10.31 15.56
C ALA A 289 6.81 11.39 16.62
N GLN A 290 5.66 11.31 17.29
CA GLN A 290 5.34 12.22 18.40
C GLN A 290 5.52 11.67 19.82
N ASN A 291 5.71 10.40 20.08
CA ASN A 291 5.98 9.81 21.41
C ASN A 291 6.36 8.34 21.16
N GLY A 292 7.04 8.09 20.04
CA GLY A 292 7.31 6.76 19.52
C GLY A 292 8.77 6.66 19.09
N ASP A 293 9.26 5.44 19.13
CA ASP A 293 10.61 5.11 18.72
C ASP A 293 10.69 5.03 17.19
N LEU A 294 11.86 5.35 16.65
CA LEU A 294 12.11 5.36 15.21
C LEU A 294 13.36 4.52 14.91
N ASP A 295 13.18 3.45 14.15
CA ASP A 295 14.26 2.55 13.73
C ASP A 295 14.34 2.50 12.20
N LEU A 296 15.46 2.98 11.66
CA LEU A 296 15.78 2.86 10.24
C LEU A 296 16.87 1.82 10.02
N TYR A 297 16.61 0.83 9.16
CA TYR A 297 17.57 -0.19 8.74
C TYR A 297 18.02 0.09 7.30
N LEU A 298 19.33 0.16 7.08
CA LEU A 298 20.00 0.57 5.83
C LEU A 298 20.87 -0.53 5.20
#